data_AF-A0A926TAH4-F1
#
_entry.id   AF-A0A926TAH4-F1
#
_cell.length_a   1.000
_cell.length_b   1.000
_cell.length_c   1.000
_cell.angle_alpha   90.00
_cell.angle_beta   90.00
_cell.angle_gamma   90.00
#
_symmetry.space_group_name_H-M   'P 1'
#
loop_
_entity.id
_entity.type
_entity.pdbx_description
1 polymer ?
#
loop_
_entity_poly.entity_id
_entity_poly.type
_entity_poly.pdbx_seq_one_letter_code
_entity_poly.pdbx_strand_id
1 'polypeptide(L)'
;MSRKPANRRFKKFWQVFLVIALFFSFFGGIYSLSVAYNYLTALEIPQSESSTFTANPSSSCGSATGSPTDNPITARYGNSTYSWTNQIKWNCVYNIKDFKGSPIERFNAARDAASAGGGGVVYFPAGTYNFIDSISLKNGVVIRGETPSVKDAKAGSYAPPTKFVFPKYEPKLSGNGTPNQTAFKKILTASPNQDSNIGLVNIDINRAGIYWEGDTNSGKNKNIMIFGIRNNNVADPDPNIPNPSFQEPWMRYSHRFAANLKINAYENVLVANNRINDAITDNYEQPGYKVRPLKGNNTITYSEGNKVPFHYGNHYGIVVNRSKAGGYSLAGNPQTEPGLFRKGIVIRDNWVYHSMRVGIQASGEGLIVQDNQIQDSENKQWWTDPTGIKEPQGSVTLENRAIDWSGWNVRLEGNNYQVYRHRIMDSKYLSVDGEGILVQECCGGTQVNGATITKNQGNSYIGFYKVPSIRNVNITENNLFDNITNTALIYVVADTNKQSNSMENVQIENNTVNGGILAKSSAGGSGNLIKNNAGNNTGAIEASCHVAVSGNTGFQTKPCLN
;
A
#
# COMPACT_ATOMS: atom_id res chain seq x y z
N MET A 1 -39.94 -38.07 46.12
CA MET A 1 -38.56 -37.69 45.71
C MET A 1 -37.99 -38.79 44.81
N SER A 2 -37.93 -38.57 43.50
CA SER A 2 -37.42 -39.56 42.53
C SER A 2 -36.17 -38.99 41.83
N ARG A 3 -35.03 -39.67 42.00
CA ARG A 3 -33.73 -39.30 41.40
C ARG A 3 -33.73 -39.64 39.90
N LYS A 4 -33.47 -38.64 39.05
CA LYS A 4 -33.14 -38.85 37.62
C LYS A 4 -31.61 -38.91 37.42
N PRO A 5 -31.10 -39.71 36.45
CA PRO A 5 -29.69 -40.10 36.39
C PRO A 5 -28.85 -39.18 35.49
N ALA A 6 -27.67 -38.80 35.98
CA ALA A 6 -26.68 -37.93 35.30
C ALA A 6 -25.85 -38.63 34.20
N ASN A 7 -26.09 -39.90 33.89
CA ASN A 7 -25.16 -40.72 33.11
C ASN A 7 -25.20 -40.54 31.57
N ARG A 8 -26.15 -39.78 31.01
CA ARG A 8 -26.31 -39.67 29.54
C ARG A 8 -25.47 -38.57 28.90
N ARG A 9 -25.11 -37.52 29.65
CA ARG A 9 -24.26 -36.41 29.14
C ARG A 9 -22.77 -36.76 29.12
N PHE A 10 -22.31 -37.58 30.06
CA PHE A 10 -20.88 -37.93 30.16
C PHE A 10 -20.41 -38.85 29.02
N LYS A 11 -21.25 -39.79 28.57
CA LYS A 11 -20.94 -40.66 27.42
C LYS A 11 -20.82 -39.92 26.09
N LYS A 12 -21.67 -38.91 25.85
CA LYS A 12 -21.61 -38.10 24.61
C LYS A 12 -20.35 -37.23 24.54
N PHE A 13 -19.88 -36.73 25.69
CA PHE A 13 -18.65 -35.94 25.75
C PHE A 13 -17.41 -36.78 25.38
N TRP A 14 -17.31 -38.01 25.91
CA TRP A 14 -16.21 -38.92 25.61
C TRP A 14 -16.18 -39.41 24.16
N GLN A 15 -17.35 -39.63 23.54
CA GLN A 15 -17.43 -40.01 22.13
C GLN A 15 -16.96 -38.89 21.20
N VAL A 16 -17.31 -37.63 21.49
CA VAL A 16 -16.83 -36.48 20.71
C VAL A 16 -15.33 -36.26 20.91
N PHE A 17 -14.83 -36.41 22.14
CA PHE A 17 -13.40 -36.29 22.42
C PHE A 17 -12.55 -37.34 21.68
N LEU A 18 -13.00 -38.59 21.63
CA LEU A 18 -12.29 -39.67 20.91
C LEU A 18 -12.28 -39.45 19.39
N VAL A 19 -13.37 -38.95 18.81
CA VAL A 19 -13.42 -38.63 17.36
C VAL A 19 -12.47 -37.47 17.03
N ILE A 20 -12.41 -36.45 17.87
CA ILE A 20 -11.49 -35.32 17.69
C ILE A 20 -10.03 -35.77 17.84
N ALA A 21 -9.71 -36.62 18.82
CA ALA A 21 -8.36 -37.15 19.01
C ALA A 21 -7.90 -38.05 17.84
N LEU A 22 -8.80 -38.85 17.27
CA LEU A 22 -8.53 -39.64 16.07
C LEU A 22 -8.32 -38.76 14.83
N PHE A 23 -9.05 -37.64 14.72
CA PHE A 23 -8.86 -36.68 13.64
C PHE A 23 -7.48 -36.01 13.74
N PHE A 24 -7.09 -35.53 14.93
CA PHE A 24 -5.77 -34.90 15.10
C PHE A 24 -4.59 -35.85 14.91
N SER A 25 -4.71 -37.12 15.30
CA SER A 25 -3.65 -38.11 15.08
C SER A 25 -3.51 -38.50 13.60
N PHE A 26 -4.62 -38.60 12.85
CA PHE A 26 -4.58 -38.89 11.41
C PHE A 26 -3.96 -37.74 10.60
N PHE A 27 -4.37 -36.50 10.85
CA PHE A 27 -3.80 -35.33 10.16
C PHE A 27 -2.37 -35.00 10.61
N GLY A 28 -2.03 -35.23 11.89
CA GLY A 28 -0.66 -35.10 12.38
C GLY A 28 0.29 -36.12 11.75
N GLY A 29 -0.16 -37.36 11.53
CA GLY A 29 0.60 -38.38 10.81
C GLY A 29 0.86 -38.02 9.35
N ILE A 30 -0.16 -37.54 8.63
CA ILE A 30 -0.03 -37.10 7.23
C ILE A 30 0.92 -35.90 7.09
N TYR A 31 0.85 -34.95 8.02
CA TYR A 31 1.76 -33.80 8.03
C TYR A 31 3.22 -34.21 8.33
N SER A 32 3.42 -35.13 9.26
CA SER A 32 4.76 -35.64 9.60
C SER A 32 5.40 -36.40 8.43
N LEU A 33 4.60 -37.17 7.69
CA LEU A 33 5.03 -37.87 6.48
C LEU A 33 5.33 -36.93 5.31
N SER A 34 4.58 -35.83 5.15
CA SER A 34 4.87 -34.85 4.09
C SER A 34 6.12 -34.02 4.37
N VAL A 35 6.38 -33.68 5.64
CA VAL A 35 7.62 -33.02 6.05
C VAL A 35 8.83 -33.94 5.87
N ALA A 36 8.71 -35.22 6.24
CA ALA A 36 9.78 -36.21 6.02
C ALA A 36 10.06 -36.44 4.52
N TYR A 37 9.02 -36.48 3.68
CA TYR A 37 9.17 -36.59 2.23
C TYR A 37 9.89 -35.37 1.62
N ASN A 38 9.53 -34.16 2.04
CA ASN A 38 10.20 -32.93 1.59
C ASN A 38 11.64 -32.79 2.11
N TYR A 39 11.96 -33.41 3.25
CA TYR A 39 13.34 -33.43 3.77
C TYR A 39 14.22 -34.43 3.01
N LEU A 40 13.66 -35.58 2.60
CA LEU A 40 14.37 -36.59 1.82
C LEU A 40 14.62 -36.17 0.37
N THR A 41 13.74 -35.37 -0.23
CA THR A 41 13.95 -34.80 -1.58
C THR A 41 14.93 -33.63 -1.61
N ALA A 42 15.33 -33.09 -0.45
CA ALA A 42 16.31 -32.00 -0.34
C ALA A 42 17.77 -32.47 -0.17
N LEU A 43 18.03 -33.78 -0.20
CA LEU A 43 19.36 -34.37 0.06
C LEU A 43 20.15 -34.79 -1.19
N GLU A 44 19.70 -34.48 -2.40
CA GLU A 44 20.55 -34.60 -3.59
C GLU A 44 21.49 -33.39 -3.72
N ILE A 45 22.72 -33.57 -3.23
CA ILE A 45 23.83 -32.65 -3.38
C ILE A 45 24.61 -33.04 -4.66
N PRO A 46 24.72 -32.17 -5.69
CA PRO A 46 25.80 -32.26 -6.65
C PRO A 46 27.06 -31.63 -6.05
N GLN A 47 28.15 -32.38 -6.08
CA GLN A 47 29.48 -31.95 -5.66
C GLN A 47 29.93 -30.68 -6.37
N SER A 48 30.48 -29.74 -5.60
CA SER A 48 31.14 -28.54 -6.09
C SER A 48 32.54 -28.87 -6.60
N GLU A 49 32.81 -28.65 -7.88
CA GLU A 49 34.17 -28.45 -8.38
C GLU A 49 34.51 -26.96 -8.34
N SER A 50 35.59 -26.62 -7.64
CA SER A 50 36.15 -25.28 -7.63
C SER A 50 36.98 -25.05 -8.89
N SER A 51 36.57 -24.09 -9.71
CA SER A 51 37.43 -23.51 -10.74
C SER A 51 37.47 -22.00 -10.56
N THR A 52 38.64 -21.52 -10.16
CA THR A 52 39.04 -20.10 -10.14
C THR A 52 39.02 -19.55 -11.56
N PHE A 53 37.95 -18.82 -11.92
CA PHE A 53 37.91 -18.04 -13.16
C PHE A 53 38.31 -16.60 -12.89
N THR A 54 39.50 -16.24 -13.36
CA THR A 54 39.91 -14.86 -13.60
C THR A 54 39.02 -14.25 -14.68
N ALA A 55 38.29 -13.20 -14.30
CA ALA A 55 37.36 -12.48 -15.16
C ALA A 55 38.09 -11.66 -16.24
N ASN A 56 37.72 -11.89 -17.49
CA ASN A 56 37.86 -10.92 -18.58
C ASN A 56 36.44 -10.50 -19.01
N PRO A 57 36.14 -9.20 -19.17
CA PRO A 57 34.80 -8.73 -19.52
C PRO A 57 34.59 -8.87 -21.04
N SER A 58 34.07 -10.02 -21.48
CA SER A 58 33.58 -10.16 -22.86
C SER A 58 32.14 -9.69 -22.98
N SER A 59 31.91 -8.78 -23.92
CA SER A 59 30.66 -8.17 -24.35
C SER A 59 29.65 -9.13 -25.01
N SER A 60 29.06 -10.07 -24.27
CA SER A 60 28.15 -11.08 -24.86
C SER A 60 26.70 -11.06 -24.37
N CYS A 61 26.26 -10.01 -23.67
CA CYS A 61 24.85 -9.88 -23.24
C CYS A 61 24.06 -8.91 -24.13
N GLY A 62 22.74 -9.05 -24.14
CA GLY A 62 21.82 -8.25 -24.96
C GLY A 62 21.49 -8.90 -26.32
N SER A 63 20.54 -8.29 -27.03
CA SER A 63 20.08 -8.72 -28.35
C SER A 63 20.55 -7.77 -29.46
N ALA A 64 20.35 -8.14 -30.73
CA ALA A 64 20.96 -7.47 -31.89
C ALA A 64 20.52 -6.01 -32.06
N THR A 65 19.26 -5.68 -31.76
CA THR A 65 18.75 -4.31 -31.88
C THR A 65 19.04 -3.52 -30.60
N GLY A 66 20.04 -2.64 -30.69
CA GLY A 66 20.43 -1.75 -29.58
C GLY A 66 19.30 -0.82 -29.12
N SER A 67 19.30 -0.50 -27.83
CA SER A 67 18.36 0.45 -27.20
C SER A 67 19.09 1.19 -26.05
N PRO A 68 18.44 2.12 -25.33
CA PRO A 68 19.12 2.91 -24.30
C PRO A 68 19.78 2.04 -23.21
N THR A 69 21.07 2.27 -22.98
CA THR A 69 21.93 1.54 -22.04
C THR A 69 22.25 2.33 -20.76
N ASP A 70 21.73 3.56 -20.66
CA ASP A 70 21.92 4.45 -19.52
C ASP A 70 21.08 4.01 -18.30
N ASN A 71 21.51 4.42 -17.11
CA ASN A 71 20.71 4.34 -15.90
C ASN A 71 19.82 5.61 -15.77
N PRO A 72 18.49 5.51 -15.99
CA PRO A 72 17.60 6.66 -15.97
C PRO A 72 17.46 7.30 -14.58
N ILE A 73 17.75 6.55 -13.50
CA ILE A 73 17.74 7.07 -12.14
C ILE A 73 18.94 7.98 -11.90
N THR A 74 20.12 7.55 -12.34
CA THR A 74 21.34 8.38 -12.28
C THR A 74 21.15 9.67 -13.07
N ALA A 75 20.50 9.60 -14.24
CA ALA A 75 20.20 10.79 -15.03
C ALA A 75 19.24 11.78 -14.33
N ARG A 76 18.30 11.29 -13.51
CA ARG A 76 17.30 12.12 -12.82
C ARG A 76 17.78 12.67 -11.48
N TYR A 77 18.44 11.83 -10.68
CA TYR A 77 18.74 12.09 -9.27
C TYR A 77 20.24 12.13 -8.95
N GLY A 78 21.11 11.91 -9.94
CA GLY A 78 22.55 11.82 -9.75
C GLY A 78 23.01 10.43 -9.30
N ASN A 79 24.28 10.12 -9.58
CA ASN A 79 24.85 8.78 -9.40
C ASN A 79 24.98 8.33 -7.93
N SER A 80 25.11 9.28 -7.00
CA SER A 80 25.33 9.02 -5.58
C SER A 80 24.03 8.77 -4.80
N THR A 81 22.90 9.28 -5.26
CA THR A 81 21.64 9.29 -4.50
C THR A 81 21.05 7.90 -4.33
N TYR A 82 21.04 7.10 -5.41
CA TYR A 82 20.52 5.72 -5.41
C TYR A 82 21.52 4.79 -6.10
N SER A 83 22.75 4.75 -5.58
CA SER A 83 23.88 4.05 -6.20
C SER A 83 23.65 2.54 -6.41
N TRP A 84 22.79 1.91 -5.61
CA TRP A 84 22.41 0.51 -5.78
C TRP A 84 21.75 0.24 -7.14
N THR A 85 21.12 1.25 -7.77
CA THR A 85 20.53 1.09 -9.10
C THR A 85 21.56 0.81 -10.19
N ASN A 86 22.85 1.11 -9.95
CA ASN A 86 23.94 0.75 -10.86
C ASN A 86 24.29 -0.75 -10.85
N GLN A 87 23.75 -1.53 -9.91
CA GLN A 87 23.88 -3.00 -9.90
C GLN A 87 23.03 -3.67 -10.99
N ILE A 88 22.03 -2.96 -11.52
CA ILE A 88 21.26 -3.40 -12.68
C ILE A 88 22.16 -3.35 -13.91
N LYS A 89 22.15 -4.41 -14.72
CA LYS A 89 22.91 -4.50 -15.98
C LYS A 89 22.26 -3.67 -17.08
N TRP A 90 22.29 -2.34 -16.96
CA TRP A 90 21.66 -1.40 -17.90
C TRP A 90 22.17 -1.54 -19.34
N ASN A 91 23.42 -1.99 -19.52
CA ASN A 91 24.04 -2.23 -20.82
C ASN A 91 23.64 -3.57 -21.47
N CYS A 92 23.03 -4.50 -20.73
CA CYS A 92 22.54 -5.78 -21.26
C CYS A 92 21.08 -5.62 -21.69
N VAL A 93 20.85 -5.19 -22.93
CA VAL A 93 19.53 -4.84 -23.43
C VAL A 93 18.96 -5.92 -24.36
N TYR A 94 17.76 -6.39 -24.05
CA TYR A 94 17.00 -7.38 -24.80
C TYR A 94 15.77 -6.70 -25.39
N ASN A 95 15.89 -6.22 -26.63
CA ASN A 95 14.81 -5.54 -27.32
C ASN A 95 13.75 -6.55 -27.77
N ILE A 96 12.48 -6.32 -27.40
CA ILE A 96 11.39 -7.25 -27.74
C ILE A 96 11.20 -7.44 -29.25
N LYS A 97 11.68 -6.52 -30.09
CA LYS A 97 11.64 -6.64 -31.56
C LYS A 97 12.51 -7.78 -32.10
N ASP A 98 13.51 -8.22 -31.34
CA ASP A 98 14.40 -9.32 -31.74
C ASP A 98 13.80 -10.70 -31.49
N PHE A 99 12.64 -10.75 -30.83
CA PHE A 99 11.94 -11.98 -30.49
C PHE A 99 10.68 -12.12 -31.34
N LYS A 100 10.29 -13.35 -31.65
CA LYS A 100 9.13 -13.67 -32.49
C LYS A 100 7.89 -14.02 -31.65
N GLY A 101 6.72 -13.86 -32.25
CA GLY A 101 5.43 -14.22 -31.65
C GLY A 101 4.59 -13.03 -31.18
N SER A 102 3.52 -13.34 -30.47
CA SER A 102 2.64 -12.40 -29.78
C SER A 102 3.39 -11.56 -28.73
N PRO A 103 2.82 -10.45 -28.23
CA PRO A 103 3.46 -9.62 -27.21
C PRO A 103 3.90 -10.41 -25.97
N ILE A 104 3.11 -11.38 -25.51
CA ILE A 104 3.44 -12.22 -24.35
C ILE A 104 4.60 -13.18 -24.65
N GLU A 105 4.63 -13.79 -25.84
CA GLU A 105 5.72 -14.69 -26.25
C GLU A 105 7.04 -13.94 -26.39
N ARG A 106 7.01 -12.75 -27.02
CA ARG A 106 8.19 -11.87 -27.15
C ARG A 106 8.71 -11.41 -25.80
N PHE A 107 7.80 -10.99 -24.91
CA PHE A 107 8.16 -10.63 -23.55
C PHE A 107 8.80 -11.80 -22.80
N ASN A 108 8.17 -12.97 -22.81
CA ASN A 108 8.68 -14.15 -22.11
C ASN A 108 10.06 -14.55 -22.64
N ALA A 109 10.25 -14.59 -23.95
CA ALA A 109 11.53 -14.93 -24.56
C ALA A 109 12.63 -13.89 -24.22
N ALA A 110 12.32 -12.59 -24.28
CA ALA A 110 13.26 -11.53 -23.91
C ALA A 110 13.62 -11.56 -22.42
N ARG A 111 12.63 -11.73 -21.54
CA ARG A 111 12.82 -11.90 -20.10
C ARG A 111 13.69 -13.10 -19.79
N ASP A 112 13.42 -14.22 -20.43
CA ASP A 112 14.13 -15.47 -20.18
C ASP A 112 15.58 -15.39 -20.67
N ALA A 113 15.81 -14.74 -21.82
CA ALA A 113 17.16 -14.42 -22.30
C ALA A 113 17.91 -13.46 -21.36
N ALA A 114 17.24 -12.42 -20.85
CA ALA A 114 17.82 -11.51 -19.86
C ALA A 114 18.18 -12.22 -18.56
N SER A 115 17.26 -13.04 -18.03
CA SER A 115 17.50 -13.84 -16.83
C SER A 115 18.64 -14.83 -17.02
N ALA A 116 18.74 -15.50 -18.18
CA ALA A 116 19.83 -16.42 -18.50
C ALA A 116 21.18 -15.70 -18.64
N GLY A 117 21.19 -14.44 -19.10
CA GLY A 117 22.36 -13.56 -19.09
C GLY A 117 22.72 -13.00 -17.70
N GLY A 118 22.04 -13.45 -16.65
CA GLY A 118 22.23 -12.99 -15.28
C GLY A 118 21.67 -11.59 -15.02
N GLY A 119 20.60 -11.22 -15.71
CA GLY A 119 19.90 -9.93 -15.59
C GLY A 119 20.10 -9.01 -16.80
N GLY A 120 19.30 -7.96 -16.86
CA GLY A 120 19.34 -6.96 -17.93
C GLY A 120 18.03 -6.22 -18.10
N VAL A 121 17.96 -5.45 -19.17
CA VAL A 121 16.79 -4.62 -19.52
C VAL A 121 16.03 -5.29 -20.65
N VAL A 122 14.77 -5.63 -20.42
CA VAL A 122 13.82 -5.96 -21.49
C VAL A 122 13.23 -4.66 -22.02
N TYR A 123 13.65 -4.26 -23.23
CA TYR A 123 13.28 -2.98 -23.81
C TYR A 123 12.08 -3.09 -24.75
N PHE A 124 11.11 -2.22 -24.52
CA PHE A 124 9.93 -2.02 -25.35
C PHE A 124 10.01 -0.64 -26.02
N PRO A 125 10.14 -0.56 -27.35
CA PRO A 125 9.99 0.69 -28.09
C PRO A 125 8.60 1.32 -27.90
N ALA A 126 8.40 2.55 -28.40
CA ALA A 126 7.08 3.16 -28.50
C ALA A 126 6.09 2.23 -29.23
N GLY A 127 4.87 2.13 -28.70
CA GLY A 127 3.84 1.28 -29.24
C GLY A 127 2.90 0.73 -28.18
N THR A 128 1.83 0.07 -28.65
CA THR A 128 0.83 -0.58 -27.81
C THR A 128 1.02 -2.09 -27.82
N TYR A 129 1.16 -2.68 -26.64
CA TYR A 129 1.39 -4.10 -26.42
C TYR A 129 0.21 -4.67 -25.63
N ASN A 130 -0.61 -5.49 -26.30
CA ASN A 130 -1.76 -6.13 -25.68
C ASN A 130 -1.35 -7.46 -25.06
N PHE A 131 -1.53 -7.58 -23.74
CA PHE A 131 -1.33 -8.83 -23.01
C PHE A 131 -2.69 -9.45 -22.72
N ILE A 132 -2.82 -10.76 -22.95
CA ILE A 132 -4.06 -11.50 -22.66
C ILE A 132 -4.10 -12.01 -21.22
N ASP A 133 -2.95 -12.02 -20.54
CA ASP A 133 -2.81 -12.51 -19.17
C ASP A 133 -1.78 -11.71 -18.39
N SER A 134 -1.69 -11.97 -17.09
CA SER A 134 -0.65 -11.45 -16.21
C SER A 134 0.75 -11.82 -16.72
N ILE A 135 1.72 -10.96 -16.43
CA ILE A 135 3.12 -11.18 -16.79
C ILE A 135 3.98 -11.21 -15.54
N SER A 136 5.07 -11.98 -15.55
CA SER A 136 5.99 -12.08 -14.41
C SER A 136 7.41 -11.71 -14.82
N LEU A 137 8.07 -10.87 -14.03
CA LEU A 137 9.50 -10.64 -14.09
C LEU A 137 10.27 -11.79 -13.41
N LYS A 138 11.57 -11.85 -13.65
CA LYS A 138 12.52 -12.74 -12.97
C LYS A 138 13.63 -11.90 -12.34
N ASN A 139 14.35 -12.46 -11.38
CA ASN A 139 15.53 -11.84 -10.78
C ASN A 139 16.45 -11.17 -11.81
N GLY A 140 16.86 -9.94 -11.52
CA GLY A 140 17.76 -9.14 -12.35
C GLY A 140 17.15 -8.54 -13.62
N VAL A 141 15.85 -8.74 -13.87
CA VAL A 141 15.18 -8.23 -15.08
C VAL A 141 14.46 -6.92 -14.78
N VAL A 142 14.74 -5.89 -15.58
CA VAL A 142 14.00 -4.62 -15.60
C VAL A 142 13.25 -4.50 -16.91
N ILE A 143 11.97 -4.10 -16.89
CA ILE A 143 11.26 -3.71 -18.09
C ILE A 143 11.43 -2.20 -18.29
N ARG A 144 11.86 -1.79 -19.49
CA ARG A 144 12.03 -0.38 -19.84
C ARG A 144 11.28 -0.05 -21.14
N GLY A 145 10.37 0.92 -21.06
CA GLY A 145 9.77 1.54 -22.23
C GLY A 145 10.65 2.65 -22.81
N GLU A 146 10.22 3.18 -23.95
CA GLU A 146 10.84 4.35 -24.56
C GLU A 146 10.66 5.59 -23.68
N THR A 147 11.70 6.43 -23.63
CA THR A 147 11.74 7.60 -22.73
C THR A 147 10.70 8.63 -23.18
N PRO A 148 9.80 9.09 -22.29
CA PRO A 148 8.81 10.10 -22.65
C PRO A 148 9.46 11.46 -22.90
N SER A 149 8.82 12.26 -23.76
CA SER A 149 9.22 13.64 -24.04
C SER A 149 9.03 14.54 -22.82
N VAL A 150 7.92 14.38 -22.10
CA VAL A 150 7.67 14.98 -20.79
C VAL A 150 8.23 14.05 -19.72
N LYS A 151 9.19 14.53 -18.93
CA LYS A 151 9.91 13.70 -17.95
C LYS A 151 9.32 13.73 -16.54
N ASP A 152 8.56 14.76 -16.19
CA ASP A 152 7.93 14.89 -14.88
C ASP A 152 6.53 14.27 -14.89
N ALA A 153 6.31 13.22 -14.11
CA ALA A 153 5.02 12.53 -14.04
C ALA A 153 3.92 13.31 -13.33
N LYS A 154 4.27 14.38 -12.60
CA LYS A 154 3.30 15.32 -12.04
C LYS A 154 2.64 16.19 -13.10
N ALA A 155 3.28 16.35 -14.27
CA ALA A 155 2.68 17.09 -15.39
C ALA A 155 1.47 16.33 -15.95
N GLY A 156 0.35 17.05 -16.18
CA GLY A 156 -0.86 16.45 -16.76
C GLY A 156 -0.67 15.93 -18.20
N SER A 157 0.38 16.37 -18.90
CA SER A 157 0.77 15.91 -20.23
C SER A 157 1.73 14.71 -20.21
N TYR A 158 2.04 14.15 -19.04
CA TYR A 158 2.90 12.99 -18.93
C TYR A 158 2.27 11.74 -19.57
N ALA A 159 2.84 11.29 -20.68
CA ALA A 159 2.33 10.15 -21.44
C ALA A 159 3.50 9.29 -21.96
N PRO A 160 3.87 8.21 -21.24
CA PRO A 160 4.85 7.25 -21.73
C PRO A 160 4.45 6.68 -23.11
N PRO A 161 5.36 6.67 -24.10
CA PRO A 161 5.05 6.24 -25.46
C PRO A 161 4.87 4.71 -25.59
N THR A 162 5.45 3.94 -24.66
CA THR A 162 5.25 2.49 -24.54
C THR A 162 4.02 2.20 -23.68
N LYS A 163 3.05 1.48 -24.23
CA LYS A 163 1.77 1.18 -23.58
C LYS A 163 1.55 -0.31 -23.40
N PHE A 164 1.30 -0.76 -22.18
CA PHE A 164 0.86 -2.12 -21.86
C PHE A 164 -0.64 -2.09 -21.59
N VAL A 165 -1.40 -2.85 -22.37
CA VAL A 165 -2.85 -2.93 -22.25
C VAL A 165 -3.24 -4.36 -21.91
N PHE A 166 -3.89 -4.51 -20.76
CA PHE A 166 -4.45 -5.78 -20.30
C PHE A 166 -5.96 -5.82 -20.59
N PRO A 167 -6.61 -6.99 -20.50
CA PRO A 167 -8.01 -7.14 -20.85
C PRO A 167 -8.93 -6.30 -19.95
N LYS A 168 -9.93 -5.67 -20.57
CA LYS A 168 -11.00 -4.96 -19.85
C LYS A 168 -12.00 -5.96 -19.28
N TYR A 169 -12.49 -5.70 -18.07
CA TYR A 169 -13.66 -6.43 -17.57
C TYR A 169 -14.92 -5.88 -18.22
N GLU A 170 -15.65 -6.73 -18.94
CA GLU A 170 -16.94 -6.38 -19.55
C GLU A 170 -18.07 -6.98 -18.71
N PRO A 171 -18.78 -6.20 -17.88
CA PRO A 171 -19.72 -6.74 -16.90
C PRO A 171 -21.00 -7.29 -17.54
N LYS A 172 -21.34 -8.55 -17.24
CA LYS A 172 -22.67 -9.11 -17.46
C LYS A 172 -23.46 -9.04 -16.15
N LEU A 173 -24.49 -8.21 -16.09
CA LEU A 173 -25.28 -7.97 -14.87
C LEU A 173 -26.46 -8.96 -14.70
N SER A 174 -26.22 -10.24 -14.98
CA SER A 174 -27.22 -11.31 -14.88
C SER A 174 -26.58 -12.69 -14.80
N GLY A 175 -27.33 -13.66 -14.27
CA GLY A 175 -26.86 -15.03 -14.09
C GLY A 175 -25.54 -15.09 -13.30
N ASN A 176 -24.55 -15.81 -13.82
CA ASN A 176 -23.21 -15.94 -13.22
C ASN A 176 -22.30 -14.71 -13.41
N GLY A 177 -22.75 -13.74 -14.21
CA GLY A 177 -21.96 -12.59 -14.62
C GLY A 177 -20.72 -12.95 -15.45
N THR A 178 -19.81 -12.00 -15.59
CA THR A 178 -18.55 -12.19 -16.29
C THR A 178 -17.52 -12.83 -15.35
N PRO A 179 -16.79 -13.88 -15.78
CA PRO A 179 -15.78 -14.50 -14.94
C PRO A 179 -14.59 -13.55 -14.66
N ASN A 180 -14.13 -13.47 -13.41
CA ASN A 180 -13.08 -12.54 -12.99
C ASN A 180 -11.76 -12.76 -13.75
N GLN A 181 -11.44 -14.01 -14.10
CA GLN A 181 -10.21 -14.37 -14.83
C GLN A 181 -10.10 -13.76 -16.23
N THR A 182 -11.20 -13.22 -16.77
CA THR A 182 -11.19 -12.51 -18.05
C THR A 182 -10.47 -11.15 -17.97
N ALA A 183 -10.29 -10.59 -16.77
CA ALA A 183 -9.67 -9.29 -16.52
C ALA A 183 -8.79 -9.31 -15.24
N PHE A 184 -8.64 -8.15 -14.59
CA PHE A 184 -7.94 -7.97 -13.29
C PHE A 184 -6.51 -8.56 -13.26
N LYS A 185 -5.76 -8.29 -14.34
CA LYS A 185 -4.41 -8.85 -14.52
C LYS A 185 -3.38 -8.14 -13.66
N LYS A 186 -2.19 -8.73 -13.59
CA LYS A 186 -1.08 -8.24 -12.77
C LYS A 186 0.24 -8.30 -13.52
N ILE A 187 1.16 -7.42 -13.11
CA ILE A 187 2.59 -7.57 -13.32
C ILE A 187 3.17 -8.12 -12.01
N LEU A 188 3.71 -9.32 -12.08
CA LEU A 188 4.19 -10.12 -10.97
C LEU A 188 5.71 -10.29 -11.04
N THR A 189 6.27 -11.01 -10.08
CA THR A 189 7.64 -11.55 -10.15
C THR A 189 7.59 -13.05 -9.83
N ALA A 190 8.50 -13.82 -10.41
CA ALA A 190 8.47 -15.29 -10.35
C ALA A 190 8.70 -15.83 -8.93
N SER A 191 9.59 -15.20 -8.16
CA SER A 191 9.98 -15.59 -6.81
C SER A 191 10.00 -14.35 -5.90
N PRO A 192 8.82 -13.88 -5.42
CA PRO A 192 8.68 -12.60 -4.73
C PRO A 192 9.51 -12.48 -3.44
N ASN A 193 9.90 -13.59 -2.83
CA ASN A 193 10.79 -13.59 -1.66
C ASN A 193 12.28 -13.41 -1.99
N GLN A 194 12.69 -13.53 -3.26
CA GLN A 194 14.10 -13.63 -3.65
C GLN A 194 14.48 -12.69 -4.80
N ASP A 195 13.59 -12.51 -5.77
CA ASP A 195 13.86 -11.73 -6.98
C ASP A 195 14.27 -10.30 -6.64
N SER A 196 15.49 -9.94 -7.02
CA SER A 196 16.13 -8.67 -6.73
C SER A 196 16.62 -7.99 -7.99
N ASN A 197 16.94 -6.70 -7.93
CA ASN A 197 17.35 -5.90 -9.10
C ASN A 197 16.29 -5.94 -10.22
N ILE A 198 15.02 -5.80 -9.82
CA ILE A 198 13.87 -5.83 -10.71
C ILE A 198 13.22 -4.45 -10.77
N GLY A 199 12.56 -4.15 -11.89
CA GLY A 199 11.90 -2.86 -12.00
C GLY A 199 11.09 -2.62 -13.26
N LEU A 200 10.33 -1.53 -13.24
CA LEU A 200 9.58 -1.00 -14.38
C LEU A 200 10.00 0.45 -14.62
N VAL A 201 10.23 0.80 -15.89
CA VAL A 201 10.68 2.14 -16.29
C VAL A 201 9.89 2.66 -17.49
N ASN A 202 9.30 3.84 -17.39
CA ASN A 202 8.73 4.59 -18.53
C ASN A 202 7.65 3.82 -19.31
N ILE A 203 6.63 3.31 -18.62
CA ILE A 203 5.56 2.50 -19.24
C ILE A 203 4.19 3.06 -18.83
N ASP A 204 3.28 3.22 -19.79
CA ASP A 204 1.86 3.44 -19.53
C ASP A 204 1.15 2.08 -19.41
N ILE A 205 0.64 1.75 -18.24
CA ILE A 205 0.09 0.44 -17.89
C ILE A 205 -1.40 0.61 -17.60
N ASN A 206 -2.23 0.00 -18.43
CA ASN A 206 -3.68 0.02 -18.27
C ASN A 206 -4.21 -1.37 -17.91
N ARG A 207 -5.03 -1.45 -16.86
CA ARG A 207 -5.75 -2.66 -16.40
C ARG A 207 -4.89 -3.76 -15.77
N ALA A 208 -3.70 -3.42 -15.30
CA ALA A 208 -2.91 -4.32 -14.45
C ALA A 208 -2.31 -3.61 -13.25
N GLY A 209 -2.42 -4.26 -12.09
CA GLY A 209 -1.70 -3.86 -10.86
C GLY A 209 -0.30 -4.48 -10.84
N ILE A 210 0.62 -3.86 -10.09
CA ILE A 210 2.02 -4.33 -9.96
C ILE A 210 2.21 -4.92 -8.58
N TYR A 211 2.15 -6.25 -8.48
CA TYR A 211 2.09 -6.98 -7.22
C TYR A 211 3.35 -7.84 -7.05
N TRP A 212 4.31 -7.32 -6.28
CA TRP A 212 5.58 -7.96 -5.92
C TRP A 212 5.61 -8.19 -4.41
N GLU A 213 4.66 -9.01 -3.95
CA GLU A 213 4.39 -9.27 -2.54
C GLU A 213 5.15 -10.51 -2.06
N GLY A 214 6.40 -10.29 -1.61
CA GLY A 214 7.09 -11.27 -0.76
C GLY A 214 6.53 -11.28 0.67
N ASP A 215 6.98 -12.23 1.47
CA ASP A 215 6.75 -12.22 2.91
C ASP A 215 7.50 -11.04 3.55
N THR A 216 6.76 -10.17 4.23
CA THR A 216 7.28 -8.90 4.78
C THR A 216 8.39 -9.14 5.82
N ASN A 217 8.34 -10.25 6.57
CA ASN A 217 9.24 -10.52 7.69
C ASN A 217 10.46 -11.40 7.30
N SER A 218 10.31 -12.30 6.34
CA SER A 218 11.31 -13.30 5.97
C SER A 218 11.85 -13.16 4.55
N GLY A 219 11.16 -12.42 3.67
CA GLY A 219 11.61 -12.11 2.31
C GLY A 219 13.02 -11.49 2.29
N LYS A 220 13.77 -11.80 1.24
CA LYS A 220 15.17 -11.40 1.01
C LYS A 220 15.37 -10.63 -0.30
N ASN A 221 14.29 -10.44 -1.05
CA ASN A 221 14.27 -9.63 -2.26
C ASN A 221 14.65 -8.18 -1.96
N LYS A 222 15.40 -7.54 -2.87
CA LYS A 222 15.90 -6.18 -2.69
C LYS A 222 16.15 -5.48 -4.01
N ASN A 223 16.44 -4.18 -3.96
CA ASN A 223 16.78 -3.37 -5.12
C ASN A 223 15.63 -3.38 -6.15
N ILE A 224 14.48 -2.85 -5.72
CA ILE A 224 13.24 -2.83 -6.49
C ILE A 224 12.93 -1.40 -6.92
N MET A 225 12.58 -1.21 -8.20
CA MET A 225 12.36 0.12 -8.75
C MET A 225 11.11 0.23 -9.62
N ILE A 226 10.25 1.20 -9.33
CA ILE A 226 9.15 1.65 -10.19
C ILE A 226 9.37 3.12 -10.52
N PHE A 227 9.72 3.41 -11.77
CA PHE A 227 10.11 4.75 -12.18
C PHE A 227 9.42 5.20 -13.47
N GLY A 228 8.81 6.39 -13.47
CA GLY A 228 8.27 6.94 -14.72
C GLY A 228 7.06 6.18 -15.26
N ILE A 229 6.32 5.41 -14.47
CA ILE A 229 5.13 4.73 -15.00
C ILE A 229 3.92 5.64 -14.95
N ARG A 230 2.97 5.38 -15.86
CA ARG A 230 1.58 5.83 -15.74
C ARG A 230 0.72 4.58 -15.52
N ASN A 231 -0.17 4.55 -14.52
CA ASN A 231 -0.94 3.34 -14.23
C ASN A 231 -2.41 3.62 -13.91
N ASN A 232 -3.32 3.00 -14.68
CA ASN A 232 -4.75 3.28 -14.65
C ASN A 232 -5.60 2.00 -14.71
N ASN A 233 -6.85 2.14 -14.26
CA ASN A 233 -7.88 1.11 -14.28
C ASN A 233 -7.45 -0.20 -13.59
N VAL A 234 -6.78 -0.09 -12.44
CA VAL A 234 -6.48 -1.27 -11.61
C VAL A 234 -7.67 -1.53 -10.70
N ALA A 235 -8.02 -2.80 -10.50
CA ALA A 235 -8.97 -3.24 -9.49
C ALA A 235 -8.77 -4.73 -9.23
N ASP A 236 -9.30 -5.20 -8.10
CA ASP A 236 -9.61 -6.60 -7.86
C ASP A 236 -11.05 -6.70 -7.35
N PRO A 237 -11.80 -7.74 -7.70
CA PRO A 237 -13.08 -8.02 -7.08
C PRO A 237 -12.89 -8.53 -5.64
N ASP A 238 -13.72 -8.07 -4.69
CA ASP A 238 -13.68 -8.53 -3.31
C ASP A 238 -13.99 -10.04 -3.28
N PRO A 239 -13.14 -10.87 -2.67
CA PRO A 239 -13.30 -12.32 -2.69
C PRO A 239 -14.56 -12.81 -1.95
N ASN A 240 -15.19 -11.96 -1.14
CA ASN A 240 -16.41 -12.30 -0.40
C ASN A 240 -17.70 -11.85 -1.11
N ILE A 241 -17.59 -11.24 -2.30
CA ILE A 241 -18.73 -10.79 -3.09
C ILE A 241 -18.72 -11.56 -4.43
N PRO A 242 -19.83 -12.23 -4.78
CA PRO A 242 -21.12 -12.22 -4.10
C PRO A 242 -21.18 -13.12 -2.87
N ASN A 243 -21.92 -12.68 -1.85
CA ASN A 243 -22.37 -13.53 -0.76
C ASN A 243 -23.58 -14.37 -1.25
N PRO A 244 -23.44 -15.69 -1.42
CA PRO A 244 -24.47 -16.52 -2.06
C PRO A 244 -25.76 -16.66 -1.23
N SER A 245 -25.76 -16.23 0.05
CA SER A 245 -26.97 -16.29 0.88
C SER A 245 -27.99 -15.20 0.55
N PHE A 246 -27.61 -14.15 -0.19
CA PHE A 246 -28.56 -13.08 -0.56
C PHE A 246 -28.18 -12.24 -1.79
N GLN A 247 -26.96 -12.31 -2.29
CA GLN A 247 -26.51 -11.57 -3.47
C GLN A 247 -26.56 -12.45 -4.72
N GLU A 248 -26.78 -11.82 -5.87
CA GLU A 248 -26.78 -12.53 -7.15
C GLU A 248 -25.36 -12.88 -7.60
N PRO A 249 -25.15 -14.02 -8.28
CA PRO A 249 -23.82 -14.48 -8.68
C PRO A 249 -23.02 -13.49 -9.55
N TRP A 250 -23.69 -12.56 -10.25
CA TRP A 250 -23.05 -11.57 -11.11
C TRP A 250 -22.50 -10.34 -10.35
N MET A 251 -22.92 -10.09 -9.11
CA MET A 251 -22.54 -8.89 -8.36
C MET A 251 -21.04 -8.90 -8.04
N ARG A 252 -20.41 -7.72 -8.08
CA ARG A 252 -19.00 -7.53 -7.73
C ARG A 252 -18.86 -6.31 -6.82
N TYR A 253 -17.78 -6.26 -6.06
CA TYR A 253 -17.43 -5.10 -5.26
C TYR A 253 -15.94 -4.86 -5.36
N SER A 254 -15.49 -3.61 -5.34
CA SER A 254 -14.05 -3.31 -5.36
C SER A 254 -13.40 -3.85 -4.09
N HIS A 255 -12.39 -4.70 -4.26
CA HIS A 255 -11.64 -5.23 -3.14
C HIS A 255 -10.86 -4.11 -2.46
N ARG A 256 -11.20 -3.84 -1.20
CA ARG A 256 -10.60 -2.76 -0.42
C ARG A 256 -9.09 -2.85 -0.24
N PHE A 257 -8.53 -4.05 -0.30
CA PHE A 257 -7.09 -4.27 -0.18
C PHE A 257 -6.42 -4.44 -1.54
N ALA A 258 -7.06 -4.13 -2.66
CA ALA A 258 -6.36 -3.97 -3.93
C ALA A 258 -5.41 -2.75 -3.88
N ALA A 259 -4.48 -2.65 -4.83
CA ALA A 259 -3.74 -1.41 -5.04
C ALA A 259 -3.31 -1.25 -6.50
N ASN A 260 -2.82 -0.06 -6.88
CA ASN A 260 -2.04 0.06 -8.12
C ASN A 260 -0.70 -0.65 -7.95
N LEU A 261 0.02 -0.33 -6.88
CA LEU A 261 1.33 -0.90 -6.55
C LEU A 261 1.28 -1.60 -5.19
N LYS A 262 1.74 -2.84 -5.14
CA LYS A 262 2.01 -3.56 -3.90
C LYS A 262 3.39 -4.18 -3.93
N ILE A 263 4.27 -3.72 -3.07
CA ILE A 263 5.66 -4.15 -3.02
C ILE A 263 6.01 -4.49 -1.58
N ASN A 264 6.53 -5.68 -1.34
CA ASN A 264 7.26 -5.99 -0.12
C ASN A 264 8.71 -6.27 -0.50
N ALA A 265 9.67 -5.72 0.24
CA ALA A 265 11.09 -5.89 -0.01
C ALA A 265 11.89 -5.84 1.29
N TYR A 266 12.97 -6.60 1.33
CA TYR A 266 13.93 -6.60 2.44
C TYR A 266 14.70 -5.28 2.52
N GLU A 267 15.07 -4.70 1.39
CA GLU A 267 15.89 -3.49 1.33
C GLU A 267 15.74 -2.81 -0.05
N ASN A 268 15.95 -1.50 -0.08
CA ASN A 268 16.09 -0.70 -1.31
C ASN A 268 14.87 -0.79 -2.23
N VAL A 269 13.91 0.11 -2.01
CA VAL A 269 12.76 0.31 -2.88
C VAL A 269 12.71 1.76 -3.31
N LEU A 270 12.64 2.01 -4.62
CA LEU A 270 12.40 3.34 -5.18
C LEU A 270 11.10 3.33 -5.99
N VAL A 271 10.08 4.01 -5.48
CA VAL A 271 8.84 4.31 -6.23
C VAL A 271 8.83 5.80 -6.53
N ALA A 272 9.27 6.16 -7.73
CA ALA A 272 9.53 7.56 -8.05
C ALA A 272 8.99 8.03 -9.40
N ASN A 273 8.56 9.29 -9.46
CA ASN A 273 8.14 9.93 -10.71
C ASN A 273 7.05 9.14 -11.45
N ASN A 274 6.02 8.67 -10.73
CA ASN A 274 4.91 7.91 -11.31
C ASN A 274 3.62 8.72 -11.32
N ARG A 275 2.71 8.40 -12.25
CA ARG A 275 1.37 8.98 -12.34
C ARG A 275 0.31 7.88 -12.20
N ILE A 276 -0.49 7.93 -11.15
CA ILE A 276 -1.39 6.83 -10.75
C ILE A 276 -2.84 7.31 -10.73
N ASN A 277 -3.72 6.56 -11.42
CA ASN A 277 -5.17 6.78 -11.50
C ASN A 277 -5.59 8.15 -12.03
N ASP A 278 -4.83 8.73 -12.95
CA ASP A 278 -5.16 10.02 -13.56
C ASP A 278 -6.26 9.93 -14.64
N ALA A 279 -6.60 8.71 -15.08
CA ALA A 279 -7.60 8.45 -16.10
C ALA A 279 -8.34 7.13 -15.84
N ILE A 280 -9.16 7.10 -14.78
CA ILE A 280 -10.07 5.98 -14.51
C ILE A 280 -11.27 6.08 -15.46
N THR A 281 -11.45 5.07 -16.30
CA THR A 281 -12.50 4.99 -17.33
C THR A 281 -13.37 3.75 -17.24
N ASP A 282 -12.96 2.75 -16.44
CA ASP A 282 -13.56 1.41 -16.47
C ASP A 282 -14.60 1.18 -15.35
N ASN A 283 -14.90 2.20 -14.55
CA ASN A 283 -15.99 2.14 -13.56
C ASN A 283 -17.32 1.75 -14.21
N TYR A 284 -18.13 0.96 -13.50
CA TYR A 284 -19.47 0.60 -13.97
C TYR A 284 -20.50 0.53 -12.83
N GLU A 285 -21.73 0.85 -13.17
CA GLU A 285 -22.88 0.82 -12.26
C GLU A 285 -23.44 -0.60 -12.08
N GLN A 286 -24.05 -0.86 -10.92
CA GLN A 286 -24.61 -2.18 -10.58
C GLN A 286 -26.06 -2.07 -10.09
N PRO A 287 -27.04 -1.76 -10.96
CA PRO A 287 -28.45 -1.68 -10.57
C PRO A 287 -28.94 -3.02 -10.01
N GLY A 288 -29.69 -2.95 -8.90
CA GLY A 288 -30.16 -4.13 -8.18
C GLY A 288 -29.15 -4.69 -7.17
N TYR A 289 -28.07 -3.99 -6.85
CA TYR A 289 -27.10 -4.44 -5.85
C TYR A 289 -27.77 -4.67 -4.49
N LYS A 290 -27.46 -5.81 -3.86
CA LYS A 290 -28.10 -6.25 -2.62
C LYS A 290 -27.19 -6.09 -1.42
N VAL A 291 -27.72 -5.55 -0.33
CA VAL A 291 -27.02 -5.40 0.97
C VAL A 291 -27.89 -5.87 2.13
N ARG A 292 -27.27 -6.18 3.26
CA ARG A 292 -27.96 -6.38 4.54
C ARG A 292 -28.22 -5.03 5.22
N PRO A 293 -29.36 -4.87 5.91
CA PRO A 293 -29.66 -3.67 6.67
C PRO A 293 -28.77 -3.61 7.92
N LEU A 294 -28.65 -2.42 8.51
CA LEU A 294 -27.98 -2.29 9.83
C LEU A 294 -28.72 -3.03 10.95
N LYS A 295 -30.04 -3.13 10.86
CA LYS A 295 -30.93 -3.78 11.84
C LYS A 295 -31.93 -4.68 11.11
N GLY A 296 -32.13 -5.89 11.63
CA GLY A 296 -33.01 -6.90 11.02
C GLY A 296 -32.31 -7.74 9.96
N ASN A 297 -33.07 -8.63 9.31
CA ASN A 297 -32.53 -9.66 8.41
C ASN A 297 -32.99 -9.50 6.95
N ASN A 298 -33.85 -8.54 6.64
CA ASN A 298 -34.43 -8.39 5.31
C ASN A 298 -33.43 -7.76 4.35
N THR A 299 -33.12 -8.44 3.24
CA THR A 299 -32.22 -7.91 2.21
C THR A 299 -32.77 -6.61 1.61
N ILE A 300 -31.92 -5.59 1.53
CA ILE A 300 -32.19 -4.33 0.81
C ILE A 300 -31.63 -4.47 -0.59
N THR A 301 -32.39 -4.00 -1.58
CA THR A 301 -31.96 -3.93 -2.98
C THR A 301 -31.91 -2.47 -3.41
N TYR A 302 -30.74 -1.99 -3.82
CA TYR A 302 -30.59 -0.67 -4.40
C TYR A 302 -30.88 -0.75 -5.90
N SER A 303 -31.94 -0.09 -6.37
CA SER A 303 -32.30 -0.06 -7.79
C SER A 303 -31.31 0.78 -8.61
N GLU A 304 -30.73 1.83 -8.00
CA GLU A 304 -29.80 2.74 -8.64
C GLU A 304 -28.37 2.19 -8.60
N GLY A 305 -27.79 1.95 -9.78
CA GLY A 305 -26.48 1.28 -9.87
C GLY A 305 -25.29 2.15 -9.44
N ASN A 306 -25.46 3.46 -9.41
CA ASN A 306 -24.46 4.42 -8.91
C ASN A 306 -24.33 4.45 -7.39
N LYS A 307 -25.23 3.79 -6.63
CA LYS A 307 -25.08 3.67 -5.16
C LYS A 307 -23.94 2.73 -4.79
N VAL A 308 -23.74 1.66 -5.56
CA VAL A 308 -22.69 0.65 -5.35
C VAL A 308 -21.97 0.34 -6.66
N PRO A 309 -21.24 1.31 -7.23
CA PRO A 309 -20.49 1.09 -8.45
C PRO A 309 -19.32 0.14 -8.16
N PHE A 310 -18.91 -0.62 -9.17
CA PHE A 310 -17.58 -1.21 -9.15
C PHE A 310 -16.59 -0.11 -9.58
N HIS A 311 -15.79 0.37 -8.63
CA HIS A 311 -14.96 1.55 -8.80
C HIS A 311 -13.47 1.18 -8.78
N TYR A 312 -12.77 1.44 -9.88
CA TYR A 312 -11.33 1.19 -10.12
C TYR A 312 -10.39 2.18 -9.43
N GLY A 313 -10.91 2.92 -8.45
CA GLY A 313 -10.14 3.87 -7.62
C GLY A 313 -10.47 3.73 -6.13
N ASN A 314 -11.33 2.78 -5.77
CA ASN A 314 -11.73 2.54 -4.38
C ASN A 314 -10.81 1.53 -3.69
N HIS A 315 -9.51 1.78 -3.76
CA HIS A 315 -8.46 0.93 -3.21
C HIS A 315 -7.18 1.76 -2.99
N TYR A 316 -6.12 1.14 -2.49
CA TYR A 316 -4.85 1.82 -2.20
C TYR A 316 -4.14 2.29 -3.48
N GLY A 317 -3.42 3.41 -3.42
CA GLY A 317 -2.55 3.83 -4.52
C GLY A 317 -1.23 3.03 -4.51
N ILE A 318 -0.31 3.44 -3.64
CA ILE A 318 1.01 2.85 -3.48
C ILE A 318 1.10 2.16 -2.12
N VAL A 319 1.44 0.86 -2.11
CA VAL A 319 1.66 0.08 -0.87
C VAL A 319 3.08 -0.48 -0.87
N VAL A 320 3.91 -0.09 0.11
CA VAL A 320 5.29 -0.59 0.27
C VAL A 320 5.54 -1.10 1.68
N ASN A 321 5.89 -2.39 1.82
CA ASN A 321 6.11 -3.06 3.12
C ASN A 321 4.92 -2.92 4.10
N ARG A 322 3.72 -2.82 3.55
CA ARG A 322 2.45 -2.68 4.31
C ARG A 322 1.40 -3.70 3.89
N SER A 323 1.77 -4.70 3.09
CA SER A 323 0.92 -5.85 2.79
C SER A 323 1.39 -7.10 3.55
N LYS A 324 0.57 -7.66 4.43
CA LYS A 324 0.88 -8.89 5.18
C LYS A 324 -0.39 -9.69 5.42
N ALA A 325 -0.36 -10.98 5.12
CA ALA A 325 -1.46 -11.89 5.41
C ALA A 325 -1.70 -11.97 6.94
N GLY A 326 -2.96 -11.89 7.36
CA GLY A 326 -3.34 -11.89 8.78
C GLY A 326 -3.11 -10.55 9.50
N GLY A 327 -2.56 -9.54 8.82
CA GLY A 327 -2.31 -8.22 9.37
C GLY A 327 -1.06 -8.15 10.25
N TYR A 328 -0.93 -7.03 10.96
CA TYR A 328 0.21 -6.71 11.81
C TYR A 328 -0.20 -6.66 13.27
N SER A 329 0.77 -6.95 14.14
CA SER A 329 0.68 -6.75 15.57
C SER A 329 0.38 -5.28 15.92
N LEU A 330 -0.30 -5.06 17.04
CA LEU A 330 -0.48 -3.71 17.60
C LEU A 330 0.88 -3.17 18.04
N ALA A 331 1.15 -1.90 17.74
CA ALA A 331 2.38 -1.21 18.14
C ALA A 331 3.66 -2.04 17.84
N GLY A 332 3.80 -2.46 16.58
CA GLY A 332 4.94 -3.23 16.11
C GLY A 332 6.29 -2.59 16.44
N ASN A 333 7.29 -3.44 16.65
CA ASN A 333 8.69 -3.05 16.87
C ASN A 333 9.61 -3.98 16.05
N PRO A 334 10.93 -3.70 15.96
CA PRO A 334 11.83 -4.51 15.15
C PRO A 334 11.87 -6.00 15.52
N GLN A 335 11.47 -6.37 16.74
CA GLN A 335 11.43 -7.75 17.20
C GLN A 335 10.12 -8.45 16.81
N THR A 336 8.98 -7.77 16.93
CA THR A 336 7.64 -8.36 16.68
C THR A 336 7.20 -8.24 15.21
N GLU A 337 7.59 -7.17 14.54
CA GLU A 337 7.24 -6.87 13.14
C GLU A 337 8.45 -6.31 12.37
N PRO A 338 9.55 -7.09 12.22
CA PRO A 338 10.79 -6.62 11.58
C PRO A 338 10.57 -6.09 10.15
N GLY A 339 9.56 -6.59 9.45
CA GLY A 339 9.19 -6.13 8.12
C GLY A 339 8.71 -4.67 8.05
N LEU A 340 8.27 -4.07 9.16
CA LEU A 340 7.91 -2.64 9.21
C LEU A 340 9.14 -1.71 9.34
N PHE A 341 10.34 -2.27 9.51
CA PHE A 341 11.59 -1.54 9.77
C PHE A 341 12.67 -1.81 8.72
N ARG A 342 12.27 -2.17 7.50
CA ARG A 342 13.20 -2.38 6.37
C ARG A 342 13.81 -1.06 5.92
N LYS A 343 15.05 -1.11 5.42
CA LYS A 343 15.85 0.06 5.08
C LYS A 343 15.78 0.40 3.59
N GLY A 344 16.08 1.66 3.27
CA GLY A 344 16.23 2.12 1.88
C GLY A 344 14.92 2.26 1.12
N ILE A 345 13.81 2.55 1.81
CA ILE A 345 12.49 2.72 1.20
C ILE A 345 12.26 4.21 0.87
N VAL A 346 12.06 4.51 -0.42
CA VAL A 346 11.87 5.88 -0.92
C VAL A 346 10.70 5.95 -1.88
N ILE A 347 9.76 6.85 -1.60
CA ILE A 347 8.58 7.13 -2.42
C ILE A 347 8.55 8.63 -2.72
N ARG A 348 8.83 9.04 -3.96
CA ARG A 348 8.99 10.46 -4.27
C ARG A 348 8.52 10.92 -5.63
N ASP A 349 8.20 12.21 -5.76
CA ASP A 349 7.86 12.83 -7.04
C ASP A 349 6.66 12.18 -7.76
N ASN A 350 5.79 11.47 -7.04
CA ASN A 350 4.63 10.81 -7.64
C ASN A 350 3.42 11.75 -7.70
N TRP A 351 2.56 11.55 -8.69
CA TRP A 351 1.18 12.03 -8.73
C TRP A 351 0.24 10.86 -8.51
N VAL A 352 -0.63 10.92 -7.50
CA VAL A 352 -1.49 9.81 -7.10
C VAL A 352 -2.91 10.32 -6.90
N TYR A 353 -3.88 9.72 -7.59
CA TYR A 353 -5.30 9.93 -7.32
C TYR A 353 -5.91 8.70 -6.63
N HIS A 354 -6.75 8.97 -5.63
CA HIS A 354 -7.58 7.96 -4.97
C HIS A 354 -8.94 8.56 -4.62
N SER A 355 -9.98 7.72 -4.47
CA SER A 355 -11.30 8.14 -4.00
C SER A 355 -11.67 7.52 -2.66
N MET A 356 -10.97 6.47 -2.25
CA MET A 356 -11.12 5.76 -0.99
C MET A 356 -9.76 5.14 -0.61
N ARG A 357 -9.60 4.68 0.64
CA ARG A 357 -8.34 4.10 1.15
C ARG A 357 -7.19 5.11 1.12
N VAL A 358 -5.96 4.61 1.18
CA VAL A 358 -4.77 5.44 1.35
C VAL A 358 -4.08 5.66 0.00
N GLY A 359 -3.75 6.91 -0.31
CA GLY A 359 -2.94 7.25 -1.47
C GLY A 359 -1.55 6.58 -1.43
N ILE A 360 -0.82 6.75 -0.33
CA ILE A 360 0.48 6.11 -0.07
C ILE A 360 0.49 5.45 1.31
N GLN A 361 0.64 4.12 1.34
CA GLN A 361 0.79 3.34 2.56
C GLN A 361 2.17 2.68 2.60
N ALA A 362 3.04 3.08 3.54
CA ALA A 362 4.43 2.63 3.54
C ALA A 362 4.99 2.31 4.95
N SER A 363 6.08 1.55 5.00
CA SER A 363 6.85 1.36 6.24
C SER A 363 8.35 1.27 5.96
N GLY A 364 9.16 1.62 6.97
CA GLY A 364 10.60 1.39 6.94
C GLY A 364 11.38 2.11 8.03
N GLU A 365 12.62 1.69 8.21
CA GLU A 365 13.62 2.45 8.96
C GLU A 365 14.37 3.39 8.00
N GLY A 366 14.29 4.69 8.24
CA GLY A 366 14.78 5.70 7.30
C GLY A 366 13.86 5.90 6.09
N LEU A 367 12.56 5.56 6.20
CA LEU A 367 11.57 5.74 5.13
C LEU A 367 11.53 7.22 4.69
N ILE A 368 11.56 7.45 3.38
CA ILE A 368 11.40 8.78 2.79
C ILE A 368 10.13 8.81 1.93
N VAL A 369 9.21 9.72 2.23
CA VAL A 369 8.07 10.06 1.37
C VAL A 369 8.16 11.54 1.03
N GLN A 370 8.53 11.88 -0.21
CA GLN A 370 8.98 13.22 -0.58
C GLN A 370 8.36 13.77 -1.87
N ASP A 371 7.93 15.04 -1.87
CA ASP A 371 7.55 15.81 -3.06
C ASP A 371 6.45 15.16 -3.93
N ASN A 372 5.55 14.38 -3.30
CA ASN A 372 4.40 13.76 -3.97
C ASN A 372 3.20 14.72 -4.04
N GLN A 373 2.37 14.55 -5.07
CA GLN A 373 1.05 15.17 -5.22
C GLN A 373 -0.01 14.09 -5.06
N ILE A 374 -0.83 14.18 -4.00
CA ILE A 374 -1.88 13.21 -3.69
C ILE A 374 -3.22 13.93 -3.82
N GLN A 375 -4.11 13.41 -4.66
CA GLN A 375 -5.37 14.04 -5.01
C GLN A 375 -6.53 13.12 -4.61
N ASP A 376 -7.61 13.73 -4.13
CA ASP A 376 -8.85 13.07 -3.76
C ASP A 376 -10.04 13.87 -4.32
N SER A 377 -11.20 13.23 -4.44
CA SER A 377 -12.43 13.86 -4.92
C SER A 377 -13.27 14.43 -3.78
N GLU A 378 -13.78 15.64 -3.97
CA GLU A 378 -14.76 16.28 -3.10
C GLU A 378 -16.16 15.67 -3.25
N ASN A 379 -17.05 15.95 -2.29
CA ASN A 379 -18.49 15.67 -2.37
C ASN A 379 -18.85 14.19 -2.60
N LYS A 380 -17.98 13.27 -2.21
CA LYS A 380 -18.22 11.82 -2.32
C LYS A 380 -19.41 11.40 -1.45
N GLN A 381 -20.21 10.46 -1.96
CA GLN A 381 -21.32 9.84 -1.22
C GLN A 381 -21.18 8.33 -1.27
N TRP A 382 -21.48 7.66 -0.15
CA TRP A 382 -21.26 6.22 -0.01
C TRP A 382 -22.43 5.48 0.66
N TRP A 383 -22.76 4.30 0.13
CA TRP A 383 -24.00 3.56 0.47
C TRP A 383 -23.78 2.17 1.04
N THR A 384 -22.53 1.78 1.31
CA THR A 384 -22.21 0.46 1.88
C THR A 384 -21.19 0.57 2.99
N ASP A 385 -21.15 -0.42 3.86
CA ASP A 385 -19.95 -0.64 4.66
C ASP A 385 -18.76 -0.99 3.75
N PRO A 386 -17.52 -1.00 4.27
CA PRO A 386 -16.32 -1.13 3.44
C PRO A 386 -16.14 -2.54 2.84
N THR A 387 -17.04 -3.48 3.16
CA THR A 387 -17.07 -4.84 2.61
C THR A 387 -18.08 -5.00 1.48
N GLY A 388 -18.98 -4.03 1.28
CA GLY A 388 -20.04 -4.11 0.28
C GLY A 388 -21.15 -5.11 0.63
N ILE A 389 -21.23 -5.58 1.88
CA ILE A 389 -22.18 -6.62 2.33
C ILE A 389 -23.39 -5.99 3.01
N LYS A 390 -23.23 -4.85 3.69
CA LYS A 390 -24.28 -4.23 4.51
C LYS A 390 -24.31 -2.71 4.31
N GLU A 391 -25.38 -2.11 4.79
CA GLU A 391 -25.48 -0.65 4.91
C GLU A 391 -24.37 -0.07 5.80
N PRO A 392 -23.93 1.17 5.53
CA PRO A 392 -22.91 1.85 6.32
C PRO A 392 -23.50 2.33 7.65
N GLN A 393 -22.70 2.28 8.71
CA GLN A 393 -23.01 2.95 9.97
C GLN A 393 -22.58 4.42 9.90
N GLY A 394 -23.16 5.27 10.76
CA GLY A 394 -22.77 6.69 10.88
C GLY A 394 -21.29 6.92 11.26
N SER A 395 -20.59 5.86 11.68
CA SER A 395 -19.17 5.84 12.03
C SER A 395 -18.34 4.92 11.10
N VAL A 396 -18.73 4.75 9.84
CA VAL A 396 -18.02 3.86 8.91
C VAL A 396 -16.59 4.32 8.63
N THR A 397 -15.67 3.37 8.65
CA THR A 397 -14.23 3.54 8.39
C THR A 397 -13.91 3.09 6.97
N LEU A 398 -13.60 4.03 6.07
CA LEU A 398 -13.25 3.79 4.68
C LEU A 398 -11.74 3.94 4.43
N GLU A 399 -10.96 4.19 5.48
CA GLU A 399 -9.51 4.41 5.50
C GLU A 399 -9.03 5.48 4.51
N ASN A 400 -9.85 6.51 4.27
CA ASN A 400 -9.53 7.53 3.29
C ASN A 400 -8.45 8.49 3.82
N ARG A 401 -7.21 8.35 3.33
CA ARG A 401 -6.03 9.09 3.83
C ARG A 401 -5.06 9.42 2.71
N ALA A 402 -4.26 10.47 2.85
CA ALA A 402 -3.19 10.72 1.87
C ALA A 402 -1.99 9.80 2.11
N ILE A 403 -1.43 9.82 3.32
CA ILE A 403 -0.24 9.06 3.71
C ILE A 403 -0.50 8.30 5.02
N ASP A 404 -0.26 6.99 5.02
CA ASP A 404 -0.25 6.15 6.22
C ASP A 404 1.11 5.46 6.34
N TRP A 405 1.80 5.67 7.46
CA TRP A 405 3.19 5.26 7.61
C TRP A 405 3.48 4.51 8.91
N SER A 406 4.57 3.74 8.89
CA SER A 406 5.10 3.00 10.04
C SER A 406 6.63 2.95 10.00
N GLY A 407 7.26 2.62 11.13
CA GLY A 407 8.72 2.46 11.23
C GLY A 407 9.40 3.61 11.97
N TRP A 408 10.72 3.73 11.81
CA TRP A 408 11.58 4.65 12.57
C TRP A 408 12.40 5.55 11.66
N ASN A 409 12.86 6.68 12.18
CA ASN A 409 13.64 7.69 11.45
C ASN A 409 12.96 8.10 10.13
N VAL A 410 11.64 8.26 10.14
CA VAL A 410 10.84 8.51 8.94
C VAL A 410 10.90 9.98 8.55
N ARG A 411 11.01 10.27 7.25
CA ARG A 411 10.95 11.62 6.69
C ARG A 411 9.80 11.76 5.71
N LEU A 412 8.87 12.65 6.03
CA LEU A 412 7.73 13.03 5.20
C LEU A 412 7.87 14.50 4.84
N GLU A 413 8.31 14.80 3.62
CA GLU A 413 8.78 16.14 3.25
C GLU A 413 8.16 16.65 1.94
N GLY A 414 7.67 17.89 1.92
CA GLY A 414 7.30 18.56 0.65
C GLY A 414 6.07 17.98 -0.05
N ASN A 415 5.28 17.12 0.60
CA ASN A 415 4.12 16.50 -0.04
C ASN A 415 2.95 17.47 -0.08
N ASN A 416 2.24 17.51 -1.22
CA ASN A 416 0.98 18.22 -1.36
C ASN A 416 -0.18 17.21 -1.42
N TYR A 417 -1.17 17.33 -0.55
CA TYR A 417 -2.27 16.37 -0.46
C TYR A 417 -3.64 16.99 -0.28
N GLN A 418 -4.63 16.30 -0.83
CA GLN A 418 -6.05 16.53 -0.60
C GLN A 418 -6.71 15.26 -0.11
N VAL A 419 -7.59 15.39 0.88
CA VAL A 419 -8.39 14.30 1.44
C VAL A 419 -9.79 14.83 1.72
N TYR A 420 -10.83 14.07 1.40
CA TYR A 420 -12.21 14.44 1.66
C TYR A 420 -13.02 13.28 2.22
N ARG A 421 -13.89 13.56 3.18
CA ARG A 421 -14.74 12.54 3.82
C ARG A 421 -15.95 12.21 2.95
N HIS A 422 -16.48 11.00 3.07
CA HIS A 422 -17.66 10.58 2.33
C HIS A 422 -18.93 10.93 3.09
N ARG A 423 -19.91 11.55 2.43
CA ARG A 423 -21.28 11.61 2.94
C ARG A 423 -21.89 10.21 2.98
N ILE A 424 -22.45 9.83 4.12
CA ILE A 424 -23.01 8.48 4.31
C ILE A 424 -24.49 8.48 3.94
N MET A 425 -24.82 7.78 2.85
CA MET A 425 -26.17 7.75 2.27
C MET A 425 -26.72 9.18 2.14
N ASP A 426 -28.02 9.38 2.34
CA ASP A 426 -28.65 10.71 2.35
C ASP A 426 -28.56 11.42 3.71
N SER A 427 -27.65 10.98 4.60
CA SER A 427 -27.50 11.58 5.91
C SER A 427 -26.57 12.79 5.90
N LYS A 428 -26.63 13.58 6.99
CA LYS A 428 -25.65 14.64 7.27
C LYS A 428 -24.31 14.13 7.79
N TYR A 429 -24.17 12.82 8.02
CA TYR A 429 -22.96 12.24 8.61
C TYR A 429 -21.90 11.97 7.55
N LEU A 430 -20.65 12.13 7.96
CA LEU A 430 -19.45 11.86 7.16
C LEU A 430 -18.73 10.61 7.69
N SER A 431 -18.06 9.86 6.82
CA SER A 431 -17.16 8.74 7.19
C SER A 431 -16.14 9.16 8.24
N VAL A 432 -15.70 8.29 9.16
CA VAL A 432 -14.82 8.71 10.26
C VAL A 432 -13.42 9.11 9.79
N ASP A 433 -12.83 8.34 8.88
CA ASP A 433 -11.49 8.62 8.36
C ASP A 433 -11.48 9.86 7.46
N GLY A 434 -10.31 10.49 7.43
CA GLY A 434 -10.03 11.65 6.60
C GLY A 434 -8.65 12.24 6.84
N GLU A 435 -7.70 11.46 7.35
CA GLU A 435 -6.37 11.93 7.75
C GLU A 435 -5.53 12.37 6.55
N GLY A 436 -4.78 13.47 6.70
CA GLY A 436 -3.74 13.82 5.73
C GLY A 436 -2.56 12.84 5.84
N ILE A 437 -1.85 12.93 6.96
CA ILE A 437 -0.68 12.08 7.27
C ILE A 437 -0.97 11.35 8.58
N LEU A 438 -0.89 10.03 8.61
CA LEU A 438 -1.22 9.23 9.80
C LEU A 438 -0.16 8.18 10.14
N VAL A 439 0.13 8.08 11.43
CA VAL A 439 0.53 6.84 12.10
C VAL A 439 -0.43 6.58 13.28
N GLN A 440 -0.83 5.33 13.50
CA GLN A 440 -1.79 4.96 14.55
C GLN A 440 -1.42 3.63 15.21
N GLU A 441 -1.86 3.36 16.45
CA GLU A 441 -1.52 2.13 17.21
C GLU A 441 -1.86 0.82 16.46
N CYS A 442 -3.02 0.79 15.82
CA CYS A 442 -3.60 -0.41 15.23
C CYS A 442 -3.19 -0.61 13.77
N CYS A 443 -3.55 -1.77 13.21
CA CYS A 443 -3.54 -2.02 11.76
C CYS A 443 -2.16 -1.79 11.07
N GLY A 444 -1.06 -2.18 11.74
CA GLY A 444 0.30 -1.96 11.22
C GLY A 444 1.04 -0.76 11.82
N GLY A 445 0.47 -0.13 12.83
CA GLY A 445 1.14 0.84 13.68
C GLY A 445 2.42 0.39 14.34
N THR A 446 3.33 1.32 14.59
CA THR A 446 4.57 1.11 15.36
C THR A 446 4.65 2.10 16.50
N GLN A 447 5.52 1.82 17.49
CA GLN A 447 6.07 2.91 18.30
C GLN A 447 6.86 3.87 17.40
N VAL A 448 6.95 5.15 17.78
CA VAL A 448 7.70 6.14 16.99
C VAL A 448 9.01 6.47 17.69
N ASN A 449 10.11 6.29 16.96
CA ASN A 449 11.43 6.77 17.34
C ASN A 449 12.09 7.39 16.11
N GLY A 450 12.12 8.73 16.06
CA GLY A 450 12.60 9.46 14.90
C GLY A 450 11.50 9.66 13.86
N ALA A 451 11.01 10.90 13.73
CA ALA A 451 10.22 11.30 12.56
C ALA A 451 10.45 12.78 12.25
N THR A 452 10.53 13.14 10.97
CA THR A 452 10.54 14.52 10.49
C THR A 452 9.40 14.68 9.49
N ILE A 453 8.40 15.48 9.85
CA ILE A 453 7.26 15.81 9.01
C ILE A 453 7.34 17.30 8.71
N THR A 454 7.79 17.66 7.51
CA THR A 454 8.13 19.06 7.22
C THR A 454 7.74 19.53 5.83
N LYS A 455 7.41 20.82 5.70
CA LYS A 455 7.08 21.46 4.41
C LYS A 455 5.95 20.78 3.64
N ASN A 456 5.09 20.03 4.33
CA ASN A 456 3.92 19.44 3.70
C ASN A 456 2.79 20.46 3.62
N GLN A 457 1.96 20.31 2.61
CA GLN A 457 0.84 21.18 2.31
C GLN A 457 -0.42 20.33 2.15
N GLY A 458 -1.50 20.65 2.87
CA GLY A 458 -2.75 19.92 2.68
C GLY A 458 -3.97 20.44 3.43
N ASN A 459 -5.11 19.81 3.16
CA ASN A 459 -6.44 20.18 3.68
C ASN A 459 -6.92 19.29 4.85
N SER A 460 -6.00 18.53 5.45
CA SER A 460 -6.33 17.63 6.55
C SER A 460 -5.15 17.41 7.49
N TYR A 461 -5.44 16.82 8.65
CA TYR A 461 -4.58 16.78 9.81
C TYR A 461 -3.39 15.81 9.68
N ILE A 462 -2.33 16.13 10.42
CA ILE A 462 -1.21 15.25 10.71
C ILE A 462 -1.50 14.57 12.05
N GLY A 463 -1.58 13.24 12.04
CA GLY A 463 -1.99 12.43 13.17
C GLY A 463 -0.94 11.43 13.64
N PHE A 464 -0.62 11.49 14.93
CA PHE A 464 -0.04 10.39 15.70
C PHE A 464 -1.14 9.90 16.64
N TYR A 465 -1.98 9.01 16.12
CA TYR A 465 -3.22 8.63 16.78
C TYR A 465 -3.00 7.46 17.74
N LYS A 466 -2.92 7.78 19.03
CA LYS A 466 -2.81 6.81 20.13
C LYS A 466 -1.54 5.97 20.06
N VAL A 467 -0.44 6.55 19.59
CA VAL A 467 0.80 5.81 19.35
C VAL A 467 1.59 5.66 20.65
N PRO A 468 1.79 4.44 21.17
CA PRO A 468 2.51 4.29 22.43
C PRO A 468 3.98 4.69 22.27
N SER A 469 4.46 5.57 23.14
CA SER A 469 5.84 6.09 23.17
C SER A 469 6.24 6.77 21.86
N ILE A 470 6.22 8.11 21.88
CA ILE A 470 6.62 8.95 20.74
C ILE A 470 7.93 9.66 21.12
N ARG A 471 8.99 9.39 20.36
CA ARG A 471 10.33 9.94 20.62
C ARG A 471 10.94 10.59 19.39
N ASN A 472 11.65 11.70 19.61
CA ASN A 472 12.50 12.35 18.61
C ASN A 472 11.70 12.72 17.34
N VAL A 473 10.62 13.47 17.51
CA VAL A 473 9.70 13.82 16.41
C VAL A 473 9.72 15.32 16.18
N ASN A 474 9.94 15.73 14.93
CA ASN A 474 9.88 17.10 14.49
C ASN A 474 8.73 17.26 13.49
N ILE A 475 7.76 18.12 13.81
CA ILE A 475 6.66 18.52 12.93
C ILE A 475 6.84 20.01 12.67
N THR A 476 7.43 20.36 11.53
CA THR A 476 7.90 21.73 11.28
C THR A 476 7.57 22.28 9.91
N GLU A 477 7.27 23.58 9.82
CA GLU A 477 7.09 24.27 8.53
C GLU A 477 5.98 23.68 7.64
N ASN A 478 4.99 22.98 8.22
CA ASN A 478 3.85 22.47 7.46
C ASN A 478 2.76 23.54 7.32
N ASN A 479 1.97 23.44 6.25
CA ASN A 479 0.87 24.34 5.95
C ASN A 479 -0.45 23.57 5.81
N LEU A 480 -1.32 23.69 6.82
CA LEU A 480 -2.56 22.93 6.95
C LEU A 480 -3.75 23.89 6.88
N PHE A 481 -4.47 23.88 5.75
CA PHE A 481 -5.37 24.98 5.41
C PHE A 481 -6.82 24.82 5.83
N ASP A 482 -7.27 23.61 6.05
CA ASP A 482 -8.67 23.31 6.29
C ASP A 482 -8.79 22.21 7.33
N ASN A 483 -9.79 22.33 8.19
CA ASN A 483 -10.17 21.30 9.13
C ASN A 483 -11.48 20.66 8.70
N ILE A 484 -11.37 19.67 7.81
CA ILE A 484 -12.49 18.83 7.37
C ILE A 484 -13.00 17.86 8.46
N THR A 485 -12.43 17.93 9.66
CA THR A 485 -12.74 17.09 10.82
C THR A 485 -13.01 17.96 12.05
N ASN A 486 -13.40 17.34 13.18
CA ASN A 486 -13.45 18.01 14.47
C ASN A 486 -12.17 17.80 15.29
N THR A 487 -11.11 17.28 14.66
CA THR A 487 -9.83 16.95 15.29
C THR A 487 -8.87 18.14 15.17
N ALA A 488 -7.91 18.27 16.08
CA ALA A 488 -6.79 19.18 15.89
C ALA A 488 -6.04 18.85 14.59
N LEU A 489 -5.60 19.87 13.85
CA LEU A 489 -4.89 19.68 12.57
C LEU A 489 -3.46 19.16 12.76
N ILE A 490 -2.88 19.39 13.93
CA ILE A 490 -1.74 18.60 14.40
C ILE A 490 -2.22 17.85 15.64
N TYR A 491 -2.35 16.53 15.54
CA TYR A 491 -2.89 15.67 16.58
C TYR A 491 -1.84 14.66 17.01
N VAL A 492 -1.17 14.93 18.13
CA VAL A 492 -0.13 14.05 18.68
C VAL A 492 -0.60 13.49 20.01
N VAL A 493 -0.92 12.20 20.06
CA VAL A 493 -1.43 11.55 21.26
C VAL A 493 -0.69 10.24 21.50
N ALA A 494 0.09 10.20 22.58
CA ALA A 494 0.79 8.99 23.00
C ALA A 494 -0.09 8.01 23.78
N ASP A 495 -1.13 8.53 24.45
CA ASP A 495 -2.04 7.72 25.25
C ASP A 495 -2.85 6.76 24.37
N THR A 496 -2.84 5.49 24.75
CA THR A 496 -3.61 4.44 24.06
C THR A 496 -4.96 4.25 24.75
N ASN A 497 -5.81 3.38 24.19
CA ASN A 497 -7.05 2.97 24.89
C ASN A 497 -6.78 2.18 26.18
N LYS A 498 -5.56 1.63 26.35
CA LYS A 498 -5.23 0.72 27.45
C LYS A 498 -4.45 1.39 28.57
N GLN A 499 -3.61 2.35 28.22
CA GLN A 499 -2.69 2.97 29.15
C GLN A 499 -2.24 4.36 28.67
N SER A 500 -1.88 5.20 29.63
CA SER A 500 -1.14 6.44 29.41
C SER A 500 0.29 6.15 28.97
N ASN A 501 0.86 6.96 28.09
CA ASN A 501 2.26 6.81 27.64
C ASN A 501 2.97 8.18 27.61
N SER A 502 4.29 8.14 27.45
CA SER A 502 5.15 9.32 27.42
C SER A 502 5.43 9.84 26.00
N MET A 503 5.80 11.12 25.92
CA MET A 503 6.44 11.75 24.77
C MET A 503 7.82 12.26 25.16
N GLU A 504 8.84 12.10 24.32
CA GLU A 504 10.19 12.62 24.57
C GLU A 504 10.74 13.30 23.32
N ASN A 505 11.23 14.53 23.45
CA ASN A 505 11.78 15.32 22.34
C ASN A 505 10.81 15.44 21.14
N VAL A 506 9.53 15.74 21.42
CA VAL A 506 8.53 16.03 20.39
C VAL A 506 8.41 17.54 20.19
N GLN A 507 8.75 18.00 18.99
CA GLN A 507 8.82 19.41 18.62
C GLN A 507 7.79 19.74 17.53
N ILE A 508 6.86 20.64 17.84
CA ILE A 508 5.85 21.15 16.89
C ILE A 508 6.13 22.63 16.67
N GLU A 509 6.79 22.98 15.56
CA GLU A 509 7.36 24.33 15.37
C GLU A 509 7.11 24.97 14.02
N ASN A 510 6.88 26.28 14.01
CA ASN A 510 6.82 27.09 12.78
C ASN A 510 5.82 26.57 11.73
N ASN A 511 4.73 25.92 12.16
CA ASN A 511 3.67 25.48 11.26
C ASN A 511 2.61 26.57 11.08
N THR A 512 1.99 26.60 9.90
CA THR A 512 0.75 27.36 9.65
C THR A 512 -0.42 26.39 9.74
N VAL A 513 -1.34 26.63 10.68
CA VAL A 513 -2.40 25.68 11.06
C VAL A 513 -3.76 26.38 11.17
N ASN A 514 -4.63 26.20 10.18
CA ASN A 514 -6.00 26.72 10.19
C ASN A 514 -6.94 25.83 11.03
N GLY A 515 -6.55 25.55 12.27
CA GLY A 515 -7.24 24.62 13.18
C GLY A 515 -6.50 24.51 14.50
N GLY A 516 -6.76 23.45 15.28
CA GLY A 516 -6.11 23.25 16.58
C GLY A 516 -4.79 22.50 16.52
N ILE A 517 -4.04 22.53 17.63
CA ILE A 517 -2.89 21.66 17.90
C ILE A 517 -3.16 20.92 19.22
N LEU A 518 -3.03 19.59 19.22
CA LEU A 518 -3.08 18.76 20.41
C LEU A 518 -1.78 17.99 20.58
N ALA A 519 -1.17 18.07 21.76
CA ALA A 519 -0.03 17.24 22.16
C ALA A 519 -0.27 16.61 23.55
N LYS A 520 -0.62 15.32 23.60
CA LYS A 520 -1.03 14.65 24.84
C LYS A 520 -0.20 13.41 25.18
N SER A 521 0.31 13.36 26.40
CA SER A 521 0.96 12.22 27.04
C SER A 521 0.79 12.24 28.55
N SER A 522 -0.20 11.52 29.08
CA SER A 522 -0.49 11.55 30.53
C SER A 522 0.56 10.82 31.39
N ALA A 523 1.50 10.07 30.82
CA ALA A 523 2.62 9.49 31.58
C ALA A 523 3.85 10.43 31.69
N GLY A 524 3.72 11.69 31.26
CA GLY A 524 4.81 12.65 31.31
C GLY A 524 5.73 12.59 30.09
N GLY A 525 6.95 13.10 30.26
CA GLY A 525 7.88 13.30 29.16
C GLY A 525 8.88 14.42 29.42
N SER A 526 9.85 14.58 28.51
CA SER A 526 10.82 15.68 28.56
C SER A 526 11.18 16.17 27.16
N GLY A 527 11.61 17.44 27.05
CA GLY A 527 12.02 18.02 25.76
C GLY A 527 10.88 18.27 24.76
N ASN A 528 9.62 18.23 25.20
CA ASN A 528 8.46 18.43 24.33
C ASN A 528 8.09 19.91 24.24
N LEU A 529 7.80 20.40 23.04
CA LEU A 529 7.46 21.81 22.81
C LEU A 529 6.46 22.03 21.66
N ILE A 530 5.67 23.09 21.80
CA ILE A 530 4.83 23.68 20.75
C ILE A 530 5.22 25.15 20.64
N LYS A 531 5.90 25.53 19.56
CA LYS A 531 6.54 26.85 19.47
C LYS A 531 6.36 27.54 18.12
N ASN A 532 6.10 28.84 18.14
CA ASN A 532 6.10 29.71 16.95
C ASN A 532 5.15 29.24 15.81
N ASN A 533 4.09 28.50 16.13
CA ASN A 533 3.08 28.16 15.14
C ASN A 533 2.14 29.35 14.92
N ALA A 534 1.61 29.47 13.70
CA ALA A 534 0.65 30.49 13.31
C ALA A 534 -0.71 29.85 13.00
N GLY A 535 -1.77 30.35 13.65
CA GLY A 535 -3.15 29.93 13.43
C GLY A 535 -4.03 31.04 12.87
N ASN A 536 -5.32 30.73 12.66
CA ASN A 536 -6.32 31.64 12.08
C ASN A 536 -7.38 32.13 13.08
N ASN A 537 -7.09 32.03 14.39
CA ASN A 537 -8.00 32.37 15.50
C ASN A 537 -9.23 31.47 15.67
N THR A 538 -9.33 30.33 14.98
CA THR A 538 -10.46 29.40 15.15
C THR A 538 -10.11 28.16 15.99
N GLY A 539 -8.83 27.82 16.09
CA GLY A 539 -8.33 26.65 16.81
C GLY A 539 -7.81 26.95 18.21
N ALA A 540 -7.57 25.87 18.96
CA ALA A 540 -6.95 25.91 20.28
C ALA A 540 -5.65 25.11 20.32
N ILE A 541 -4.77 25.49 21.25
CA ILE A 541 -3.63 24.67 21.66
C ILE A 541 -4.00 23.96 22.97
N GLU A 542 -3.99 22.64 22.92
CA GLU A 542 -4.16 21.75 24.08
C GLU A 542 -2.90 20.91 24.23
N ALA A 543 -2.29 20.92 25.42
CA ALA A 543 -1.05 20.19 25.64
C ALA A 543 -0.94 19.68 27.08
N SER A 544 -0.28 18.54 27.29
CA SER A 544 0.06 18.06 28.63
C SER A 544 0.99 19.04 29.37
N CYS A 545 0.91 19.12 30.70
CA CYS A 545 1.61 20.16 31.49
C CYS A 545 3.14 20.20 31.38
N HIS A 546 3.78 19.12 30.93
CA HIS A 546 5.23 19.05 30.71
C HIS A 546 5.64 19.46 29.28
N VAL A 547 4.69 19.83 28.42
CA VAL A 547 4.93 20.35 27.07
C VAL A 547 5.06 21.87 27.15
N ALA A 548 6.21 22.41 26.76
CA ALA A 548 6.44 23.85 26.74
C ALA A 548 5.69 24.52 25.57
N VAL A 549 4.82 25.49 25.86
CA VAL A 549 4.06 26.23 24.84
C VAL A 549 4.51 27.68 24.83
N SER A 550 5.01 28.19 23.70
CA SER A 550 5.51 29.58 23.60
C SER A 550 5.49 30.14 22.17
N GLY A 551 5.35 31.47 22.03
CA GLY A 551 5.50 32.15 20.73
C GLY A 551 4.43 31.83 19.66
N ASN A 552 3.41 31.01 19.98
CA ASN A 552 2.33 30.69 19.05
C ASN A 552 1.36 31.86 18.93
N THR A 553 0.89 32.15 17.71
CA THR A 553 -0.06 33.23 17.41
C THR A 553 -1.31 32.66 16.74
N GLY A 554 -2.46 33.30 16.90
CA GLY A 554 -3.69 32.86 16.22
C GLY A 554 -4.35 31.61 16.79
N PHE A 555 -4.14 31.29 18.08
CA PHE A 555 -4.80 30.18 18.78
C PHE A 555 -5.36 30.61 20.14
N GLN A 556 -6.44 29.97 20.57
CA GLN A 556 -6.80 29.97 21.99
C GLN A 556 -5.89 29.00 22.75
N THR A 557 -5.10 29.49 23.73
CA THR A 557 -4.34 28.60 24.61
C THR A 557 -5.24 28.10 25.75
N LYS A 558 -5.33 26.78 25.93
CA LYS A 558 -6.10 26.16 27.02
C LYS A 558 -5.20 25.86 28.22
N PRO A 559 -5.77 25.71 29.44
CA PRO A 559 -5.04 25.14 30.57
C PRO A 559 -4.41 23.79 30.18
N CYS A 560 -3.24 23.50 30.75
CA CYS A 560 -2.56 22.26 30.43
C CYS A 560 -3.36 21.03 30.90
N LEU A 561 -3.21 19.93 30.15
CA LEU A 561 -3.82 18.65 30.44
C LEU A 561 -2.99 17.90 31.48
N ASN A 562 -3.67 17.29 32.46
CA ASN A 562 -3.04 16.44 33.46
C ASN A 562 -2.59 15.09 32.89
#